data_AF-A0A7K2QGJ1-F1
#
_entry.id   AF-A0A7K2QGJ1-F1
#
_cell.length_a   1.000
_cell.length_b   1.000
_cell.length_c   1.000
_cell.angle_alpha   90.00
_cell.angle_beta   90.00
_cell.angle_gamma   90.00
#
_symmetry.space_group_name_H-M   'P 1'
#
loop_
_entity.id
_entity.type
_entity.pdbx_description
1 polymer ?
#
loop_
_entity_poly.entity_id
_entity_poly.type
_entity_poly.pdbx_seq_one_letter_code
_entity_poly.pdbx_strand_id
1 'polypeptide(L)'
;DGPRVIDFGIARAADATSLTGSGVSVGTPAFMAPEQASAGTVTASTDIFALGQIVAYAAIGAPAYGEGSSHAVLYRIVHEDPDLSALPEELRPLVSRCLSRDPADRPTLTEVIQMCHDIAPTPLRQGEDWLPQAVAGSITERLQLPEPAKTPPPQTAATPTPTEVSAQPPAQGVSPYAPTGLGVAAAPTQSAPATPPH
;
A
#
# COMPACT_ATOMS: atom_id res chain seq x y z
N ASP A 1 19.00 19.99 -23.27
CA ASP A 1 18.79 18.91 -22.29
C ASP A 1 17.31 18.70 -22.04
N GLY A 2 16.81 17.48 -22.30
CA GLY A 2 15.40 17.10 -22.10
C GLY A 2 15.12 16.58 -20.68
N PRO A 3 13.91 16.04 -20.42
CA PRO A 3 13.61 15.44 -19.12
C PRO A 3 14.57 14.28 -18.84
N ARG A 4 15.08 14.23 -17.61
CA ARG A 4 16.01 13.18 -17.15
C ARG A 4 15.34 12.36 -16.06
N VAL A 5 15.39 11.04 -16.19
CA VAL A 5 15.01 10.10 -15.13
C VAL A 5 16.18 10.03 -14.15
N ILE A 6 15.92 10.29 -12.87
CA ILE A 6 16.98 10.43 -11.86
C ILE A 6 17.12 9.22 -10.92
N ASP A 7 16.12 8.33 -10.84
CA ASP A 7 16.08 7.26 -9.83
C ASP A 7 15.79 5.87 -10.42
N PHE A 8 16.84 5.15 -10.81
CA PHE A 8 16.71 3.76 -11.30
C PHE A 8 16.81 2.68 -10.20
N GLY A 9 17.14 3.03 -8.94
CA GLY A 9 17.60 2.01 -7.97
C GLY A 9 17.30 2.22 -6.48
N ILE A 10 16.81 3.38 -6.04
CA ILE A 10 16.61 3.63 -4.59
C ILE A 10 15.23 3.15 -4.09
N ALA A 11 14.23 3.02 -4.98
CA ALA A 11 12.90 2.51 -4.62
C ALA A 11 12.89 1.04 -4.17
N ARG A 12 13.80 0.21 -4.71
CA ARG A 12 13.92 -1.25 -4.41
C ARG A 12 14.14 -1.55 -2.93
N ALA A 13 14.96 -0.75 -2.25
CA ALA A 13 15.35 -1.01 -0.85
C ALA A 13 14.34 -0.44 0.15
N ALA A 14 13.63 0.62 -0.22
CA ALA A 14 12.65 1.28 0.64
C ALA A 14 11.30 0.54 0.69
N ASP A 15 10.85 -0.04 -0.42
CA ASP A 15 9.53 -0.71 -0.51
C ASP A 15 9.51 -2.09 0.17
N ALA A 16 10.59 -2.88 0.09
CA ALA A 16 10.62 -4.24 0.65
C ALA A 16 10.56 -4.28 2.18
N THR A 17 11.03 -3.22 2.86
CA THR A 17 11.08 -3.15 4.34
C THR A 17 9.85 -2.46 4.94
N SER A 18 9.11 -1.68 4.14
CA SER A 18 8.03 -0.81 4.64
C SER A 18 6.62 -1.43 4.55
N LEU A 19 6.45 -2.54 3.84
CA LEU A 19 5.13 -3.16 3.65
C LEU A 19 4.58 -3.88 4.91
N THR A 20 5.40 -4.20 5.92
CA THR A 20 4.99 -5.10 7.03
C THR A 20 5.16 -4.57 8.46
N GLY A 21 5.53 -3.31 8.68
CA GLY A 21 5.63 -2.79 10.04
C GLY A 21 5.56 -1.27 10.11
N SER A 22 4.60 -0.75 10.86
CA SER A 22 4.45 0.65 11.30
C SER A 22 3.77 1.68 10.37
N GLY A 23 2.96 1.26 9.39
CA GLY A 23 1.81 2.06 8.92
C GLY A 23 2.12 3.42 8.26
N VAL A 24 3.39 3.74 8.00
CA VAL A 24 3.80 4.94 7.27
C VAL A 24 4.78 4.52 6.18
N SER A 25 4.26 3.92 5.11
CA SER A 25 5.01 3.88 3.85
C SER A 25 4.99 5.27 3.25
N VAL A 26 6.13 5.97 3.31
CA VAL A 26 6.41 7.12 2.45
C VAL A 26 6.85 6.57 1.10
N GLY A 27 5.87 6.12 0.33
CA GLY A 27 5.98 5.80 -1.09
C GLY A 27 4.64 6.13 -1.72
N THR A 28 4.62 6.56 -2.98
CA THR A 28 3.37 6.89 -3.67
C THR A 28 2.88 5.63 -4.39
N PRO A 29 1.97 4.81 -3.78
CA PRO A 29 1.52 3.54 -4.37
C PRO A 29 0.81 3.73 -5.71
N ALA A 30 0.35 4.95 -5.99
CA ALA A 30 -0.35 5.32 -7.22
C ALA A 30 0.49 5.18 -8.51
N PHE A 31 1.75 4.75 -8.42
CA PHE A 31 2.60 4.48 -9.59
C PHE A 31 3.10 3.03 -9.66
N MET A 32 2.77 2.18 -8.68
CA MET A 32 3.17 0.76 -8.67
C MET A 32 2.41 -0.04 -9.73
N ALA A 33 3.10 -1.01 -10.34
CA ALA A 33 2.47 -1.99 -11.22
C ALA A 33 1.83 -3.17 -10.44
N PRO A 34 0.84 -3.88 -11.02
CA PRO A 34 0.16 -5.00 -10.36
C PRO A 34 1.11 -6.11 -9.90
N GLU A 35 2.15 -6.39 -10.68
CA GLU A 35 3.17 -7.38 -10.34
C GLU A 35 4.06 -6.93 -9.17
N GLN A 36 4.25 -5.62 -8.94
CA GLN A 36 4.97 -5.13 -7.76
C GLN A 36 4.14 -5.37 -6.49
N ALA A 37 2.84 -5.12 -6.56
CA ALA A 37 1.90 -5.34 -5.45
C ALA A 37 1.76 -6.83 -5.11
N SER A 38 1.89 -7.71 -6.11
CA SER A 38 1.76 -9.16 -5.96
C SER A 38 3.09 -9.89 -5.73
N ALA A 39 4.19 -9.16 -5.50
CA ALA A 39 5.55 -9.69 -5.38
C ALA A 39 6.01 -10.57 -6.58
N GLY A 40 5.51 -10.24 -7.78
CA GLY A 40 5.92 -10.85 -9.04
C GLY A 40 7.25 -10.33 -9.56
N THR A 41 7.68 -10.87 -10.70
CA THR A 41 8.94 -10.46 -11.34
C THR A 41 8.80 -9.08 -11.97
N VAL A 42 9.62 -8.14 -11.52
CA VAL A 42 9.69 -6.81 -12.11
C VAL A 42 10.65 -6.80 -13.29
N THR A 43 10.19 -6.24 -14.40
CA THR A 43 10.95 -6.14 -15.65
C THR A 43 10.73 -4.76 -16.29
N ALA A 44 11.23 -4.53 -17.50
CA ALA A 44 10.98 -3.30 -18.24
C ALA A 44 9.48 -2.99 -18.43
N SER A 45 8.61 -4.01 -18.49
CA SER A 45 7.16 -3.81 -18.60
C SER A 45 6.54 -3.18 -17.34
N THR A 46 7.18 -3.31 -16.17
CA THR A 46 6.78 -2.62 -14.93
C THR A 46 6.95 -1.11 -15.09
N ASP A 47 8.06 -0.68 -15.70
CA ASP A 47 8.31 0.74 -15.97
C ASP A 47 7.32 1.30 -17.00
N ILE A 48 6.88 0.48 -17.96
CA ILE A 48 5.83 0.87 -18.92
C ILE A 48 4.49 1.13 -18.21
N PHE A 49 4.14 0.34 -17.19
CA PHE A 49 2.94 0.59 -16.39
C PHE A 49 3.06 1.88 -15.59
N ALA A 50 4.20 2.10 -14.93
CA ALA A 50 4.47 3.35 -14.20
C ALA A 50 4.41 4.57 -15.13
N LEU A 51 4.97 4.46 -16.33
CA LEU A 51 4.88 5.50 -17.38
C LEU A 51 3.41 5.77 -17.75
N GLY A 52 2.59 4.74 -17.94
CA GLY A 52 1.16 4.89 -18.18
C GLY A 52 0.45 5.69 -17.09
N GLN A 53 0.75 5.40 -15.81
CA GLN A 53 0.18 6.13 -14.68
C GLN A 53 0.63 7.59 -14.62
N ILE A 54 1.90 7.87 -14.95
CA ILE A 54 2.45 9.23 -15.03
C ILE A 54 1.75 10.04 -16.13
N VAL A 55 1.59 9.45 -17.33
CA VAL A 55 0.90 10.13 -18.45
C VAL A 55 -0.56 10.40 -18.10
N ALA A 56 -1.24 9.41 -17.49
CA ALA A 56 -2.62 9.58 -17.06
C ALA A 56 -2.75 10.71 -16.02
N TYR A 57 -1.89 10.71 -15.00
CA TYR A 57 -1.88 11.76 -13.98
C TYR A 57 -1.59 13.15 -14.58
N ALA A 58 -0.62 13.25 -15.49
CA ALA A 58 -0.27 14.51 -16.13
C ALA A 58 -1.42 15.09 -16.98
N ALA A 59 -2.22 14.24 -17.61
CA ALA A 59 -3.35 14.64 -18.44
C ALA A 59 -4.64 14.91 -17.65
N ILE A 60 -4.92 14.09 -16.63
CA ILE A 60 -6.17 14.13 -15.85
C ILE A 60 -6.04 15.10 -14.66
N GLY A 61 -4.83 15.26 -14.11
CA GLY A 61 -4.57 15.99 -12.87
C GLY A 61 -4.86 15.19 -11.59
N ALA A 62 -5.22 13.90 -11.72
CA ALA A 62 -5.50 12.99 -10.62
C ALA A 62 -5.04 11.55 -10.97
N PRO A 63 -4.82 10.67 -9.98
CA PRO A 63 -4.41 9.29 -10.24
C PRO A 63 -5.48 8.48 -10.99
N ALA A 64 -5.06 7.67 -11.96
CA ALA A 64 -5.94 6.85 -12.80
C ALA A 64 -6.75 5.79 -12.00
N TYR A 65 -6.22 5.37 -10.84
CA TYR A 65 -6.89 4.45 -9.92
C TYR A 65 -7.46 5.19 -8.69
N GLY A 66 -7.66 6.51 -8.78
CA GLY A 66 -8.20 7.34 -7.71
C GLY A 66 -7.32 7.45 -6.46
N GLU A 67 -7.82 8.16 -5.46
CA GLU A 67 -7.12 8.41 -4.19
C GLU A 67 -7.61 7.47 -3.08
N GLY A 68 -6.93 7.49 -1.92
CA GLY A 68 -7.31 6.73 -0.73
C GLY A 68 -6.11 6.15 0.01
N SER A 69 -6.37 5.22 0.93
CA SER A 69 -5.31 4.50 1.63
C SER A 69 -4.46 3.67 0.66
N SER A 70 -3.20 3.45 0.98
CA SER A 70 -2.28 2.70 0.12
C SER A 70 -2.81 1.32 -0.24
N HIS A 71 -3.44 0.63 0.72
CA HIS A 71 -4.04 -0.68 0.48
C HIS A 71 -5.24 -0.62 -0.48
N ALA A 72 -6.07 0.43 -0.39
CA ALA A 72 -7.19 0.60 -1.31
C ALA A 72 -6.70 0.88 -2.74
N VAL A 73 -5.70 1.75 -2.90
CA VAL A 73 -5.12 2.05 -4.22
C VAL A 73 -4.46 0.80 -4.83
N LEU A 74 -3.65 0.06 -4.05
CA LEU A 74 -3.03 -1.18 -4.52
C LEU A 74 -4.07 -2.24 -4.88
N TYR A 75 -5.14 -2.36 -4.10
CA TYR A 75 -6.23 -3.27 -4.43
C TYR A 75 -6.82 -2.95 -5.82
N ARG A 76 -7.09 -1.67 -6.11
CA ARG A 76 -7.63 -1.25 -7.41
C ARG A 76 -6.64 -1.46 -8.54
N ILE A 77 -5.37 -1.14 -8.34
CA ILE A 77 -4.30 -1.43 -9.31
C ILE A 77 -4.29 -2.92 -9.68
N VAL A 78 -4.52 -3.82 -8.72
CA VAL A 78 -4.48 -5.28 -8.94
C VAL A 78 -5.80 -5.85 -9.46
N HIS A 79 -6.95 -5.24 -9.19
CA HIS A 79 -8.26 -5.88 -9.45
C HIS A 79 -9.25 -5.05 -10.27
N GLU A 80 -9.06 -3.74 -10.41
CA GLU A 80 -9.99 -2.84 -11.10
C GLU A 80 -9.35 -2.25 -12.35
N ASP A 81 -10.17 -1.64 -13.22
CA ASP A 81 -9.71 -0.92 -14.40
C ASP A 81 -9.48 0.57 -14.06
N PRO A 82 -8.49 1.23 -14.69
CA PRO A 82 -8.25 2.65 -14.48
C PRO A 82 -9.37 3.51 -15.09
N ASP A 83 -9.72 4.63 -14.45
CA ASP A 83 -10.58 5.64 -15.05
C ASP A 83 -9.76 6.52 -16.01
N LEU A 84 -9.99 6.31 -17.30
CA LEU A 84 -9.34 7.03 -18.40
C LEU A 84 -10.32 7.94 -19.16
N SER A 85 -11.50 8.21 -18.60
CA SER A 85 -12.57 8.97 -19.26
C SER A 85 -12.15 10.41 -19.59
N ALA A 86 -11.37 11.03 -18.70
CA ALA A 86 -10.88 12.41 -18.84
C ALA A 86 -9.65 12.56 -19.76
N LEU A 87 -9.12 11.45 -20.32
CA LEU A 87 -8.02 11.54 -21.28
C LEU A 87 -8.47 12.10 -22.65
N PRO A 88 -7.61 12.90 -23.31
CA PRO A 88 -7.73 13.15 -24.75
C PRO A 88 -7.86 11.83 -25.51
N GLU A 89 -8.74 11.81 -26.51
CA GLU A 89 -9.10 10.59 -27.24
C GLU A 89 -7.89 9.94 -27.90
N GLU A 90 -6.95 10.75 -28.38
CA GLU A 90 -5.73 10.33 -29.06
C GLU A 90 -4.74 9.63 -28.10
N LEU A 91 -4.74 9.99 -26.81
CA LEU A 91 -3.86 9.38 -25.81
C LEU A 91 -4.44 8.10 -25.19
N ARG A 92 -5.76 7.92 -25.23
CA ARG A 92 -6.45 6.81 -24.57
C ARG A 92 -5.94 5.43 -25.00
N PRO A 93 -5.70 5.14 -26.30
CA PRO A 93 -5.17 3.83 -26.72
C PRO A 93 -3.76 3.55 -26.18
N LEU A 94 -2.88 4.56 -26.21
CA LEU A 94 -1.51 4.44 -25.68
C LEU A 94 -1.53 4.15 -24.17
N VAL A 95 -2.25 4.97 -23.41
CA VAL A 95 -2.30 4.85 -21.95
C VAL A 95 -2.97 3.53 -21.55
N SER A 96 -4.06 3.14 -22.22
CA SER A 96 -4.74 1.86 -21.95
C SER A 96 -3.81 0.67 -22.16
N ARG A 97 -3.02 0.62 -23.25
CA ARG A 97 -2.05 -0.46 -23.48
C ARG A 97 -0.91 -0.47 -22.45
N CYS A 98 -0.42 0.70 -22.04
CA CYS A 98 0.60 0.78 -20.99
C CYS A 98 0.08 0.27 -19.64
N LEU A 99 -1.20 0.47 -19.35
CA LEU A 99 -1.86 0.07 -18.10
C LEU A 99 -2.48 -1.33 -18.12
N SER A 100 -2.15 -2.17 -19.12
CA SER A 100 -2.57 -3.58 -19.13
C SER A 100 -2.12 -4.29 -17.85
N ARG A 101 -3.03 -5.06 -17.22
CA ARG A 101 -2.74 -5.79 -15.99
C ARG A 101 -1.66 -6.84 -16.22
N ASP A 102 -1.78 -7.62 -17.29
CA ASP A 102 -0.75 -8.56 -17.72
C ASP A 102 0.46 -7.80 -18.29
N PRO A 103 1.68 -7.98 -17.73
CA PRO A 103 2.88 -7.36 -18.25
C PRO A 103 3.20 -7.73 -19.71
N ALA A 104 2.73 -8.87 -20.21
CA ALA A 104 2.95 -9.33 -21.58
C ALA A 104 2.10 -8.58 -22.62
N ASP A 105 0.96 -8.00 -22.22
CA ASP A 105 0.07 -7.24 -23.10
C ASP A 105 0.52 -5.77 -23.26
N ARG A 106 1.52 -5.36 -22.48
CA ARG A 106 2.07 -4.00 -22.50
C ARG A 106 2.98 -3.80 -23.71
N PRO A 107 3.00 -2.60 -24.31
CA PRO A 107 3.90 -2.30 -25.40
C PRO A 107 5.36 -2.28 -24.92
N THR A 108 6.27 -2.62 -25.81
CA THR A 108 7.68 -2.34 -25.66
C THR A 108 7.93 -0.82 -25.71
N LEU A 109 9.08 -0.38 -25.20
CA LEU A 109 9.47 1.03 -25.27
C LEU A 109 9.53 1.55 -26.72
N THR A 110 9.98 0.71 -27.67
CA THR A 110 10.00 1.06 -29.10
C THR A 110 8.60 1.30 -29.65
N GLU A 111 7.63 0.46 -29.29
CA GLU A 111 6.23 0.66 -29.69
C GLU A 111 5.62 1.91 -29.04
N VAL A 112 5.96 2.22 -27.79
CA VAL A 112 5.55 3.47 -27.13
C VAL A 112 6.04 4.68 -27.91
N ILE A 113 7.32 4.70 -28.29
CA ILE A 113 7.88 5.80 -29.09
C ILE A 113 7.15 5.93 -30.44
N GLN A 114 6.87 4.81 -31.11
CA GLN A 114 6.14 4.82 -32.37
C GLN A 114 4.71 5.37 -32.20
N MET A 115 3.98 4.92 -31.20
CA MET A 115 2.63 5.43 -30.90
C MET A 115 2.65 6.93 -30.59
N CYS A 116 3.66 7.42 -29.86
CA CYS A 116 3.83 8.85 -29.63
C CYS A 116 4.04 9.64 -30.93
N HIS A 117 4.82 9.10 -31.89
CA HIS A 117 5.00 9.72 -33.19
C HIS A 117 3.70 9.76 -34.02
N ASP A 118 2.88 8.71 -33.92
CA ASP A 118 1.60 8.64 -34.64
C ASP A 118 0.59 9.65 -34.06
N ILE A 119 0.61 9.89 -32.75
CA ILE A 119 -0.25 10.86 -32.05
C ILE A 119 0.19 12.31 -32.31
N ALA A 120 1.51 12.56 -32.29
CA ALA A 120 2.08 13.89 -32.45
C ALA A 120 2.94 13.95 -33.72
N PRO A 121 2.37 14.33 -34.87
CA PRO A 121 3.13 14.43 -36.13
C PRO A 121 4.15 15.58 -36.14
N THR A 122 4.09 16.45 -35.13
CA THR A 122 5.11 17.49 -34.93
C THR A 122 6.37 16.84 -34.35
N PRO A 123 7.58 17.17 -34.83
CA PRO A 123 8.81 16.66 -34.26
C PRO A 123 8.86 16.90 -32.75
N LEU A 124 9.20 15.85 -31.99
CA LEU A 124 9.45 15.98 -30.56
C LEU A 124 10.52 17.06 -30.37
N ARG A 125 10.17 18.10 -29.60
CA ARG A 125 11.10 19.17 -29.27
C ARG A 125 12.23 18.58 -28.43
N GLN A 126 13.46 18.72 -28.91
CA GLN A 126 14.67 18.32 -28.19
C GLN A 126 15.40 19.56 -27.67
N GLY A 127 16.32 19.39 -26.73
CA GLY A 127 17.10 20.51 -26.20
C GLY A 127 16.33 21.28 -25.13
N GLU A 128 16.63 22.55 -24.92
CA GLU A 128 16.02 23.40 -23.86
C GLU A 128 14.57 23.81 -24.17
N ASP A 129 14.12 23.67 -25.42
CA ASP A 129 12.80 24.10 -25.89
C ASP A 129 11.70 23.03 -25.76
N TRP A 130 12.02 21.91 -25.12
CA TRP A 130 11.11 20.77 -25.00
C TRP A 130 9.90 21.05 -24.11
N LEU A 131 10.12 21.79 -23.02
CA LEU A 131 9.09 22.11 -22.05
C LEU A 131 8.43 23.44 -22.42
N PRO A 132 7.10 23.51 -22.54
CA PRO A 132 6.42 24.79 -22.77
C PRO A 132 6.77 25.79 -21.67
N GLN A 133 7.06 27.04 -22.06
CA GLN A 133 7.51 28.10 -21.14
C GLN A 133 6.56 28.32 -19.96
N ALA A 134 5.25 28.18 -20.18
CA ALA A 134 4.26 28.25 -19.12
C ALA A 134 4.47 27.16 -18.06
N VAL A 135 4.74 25.93 -18.48
CA VAL A 135 5.01 24.79 -17.58
C VAL A 135 6.35 24.97 -16.88
N ALA A 136 7.39 25.41 -17.60
CA ALA A 136 8.69 25.72 -17.00
C ALA A 136 8.57 26.78 -15.89
N GLY A 137 7.84 27.86 -16.16
CA GLY A 137 7.55 28.91 -15.17
C GLY A 137 6.84 28.38 -13.93
N SER A 138 5.80 27.55 -14.10
CA SER A 138 5.07 26.94 -12.97
C SER A 138 5.93 25.97 -12.14
N ILE A 139 6.90 25.28 -12.76
CA ILE A 139 7.86 24.44 -12.02
C ILE A 139 8.80 25.33 -11.21
N THR A 140 9.36 26.39 -11.81
CA THR A 140 10.23 27.34 -11.10
C THR A 140 9.52 28.00 -9.93
N GLU A 141 8.28 28.45 -10.12
CA GLU A 141 7.46 29.03 -9.06
C GLU A 141 7.23 28.04 -7.92
N ARG A 142 6.88 26.78 -8.24
CA ARG A 142 6.69 25.73 -7.23
C ARG A 142 7.97 25.40 -6.46
N LEU A 143 9.13 25.42 -7.12
CA LEU A 143 10.43 25.21 -6.46
C LEU A 143 10.85 26.38 -5.56
N GLN A 144 10.30 27.58 -5.79
CA GLN A 144 10.53 28.76 -4.97
C GLN A 144 9.57 28.86 -3.77
N LEU A 145 8.47 28.10 -3.77
CA LEU A 145 7.59 28.01 -2.61
C LEU A 145 8.35 27.36 -1.43
N PRO A 146 8.23 27.91 -0.20
CA PRO A 146 8.71 27.23 1.00
C PRO A 146 8.06 25.85 1.09
N GLU A 147 8.85 24.81 1.41
CA GLU A 147 8.25 23.50 1.68
C GLU A 147 7.15 23.65 2.73
N PRO A 148 5.96 23.03 2.53
CA PRO A 148 4.93 23.04 3.54
C PRO A 148 5.53 22.51 4.84
N ALA A 149 5.32 23.25 5.93
CA ALA A 149 5.86 22.88 7.23
C ALA A 149 5.47 21.45 7.55
N LYS A 150 6.45 20.54 7.64
CA LYS A 150 6.23 19.18 8.10
C LYS A 150 5.59 19.28 9.47
N THR A 151 4.31 18.92 9.56
CA THR A 151 3.65 18.84 10.86
C THR A 151 4.43 17.80 11.66
N PRO A 152 4.93 18.12 12.87
CA PRO A 152 5.53 17.11 13.71
C PRO A 152 4.53 15.96 13.86
N PRO A 153 4.97 14.69 13.84
CA PRO A 153 4.07 13.58 14.12
C PRO A 153 3.34 13.88 15.44
N PRO A 154 2.04 13.54 15.56
CA PRO A 154 1.32 13.68 16.81
C PRO A 154 2.18 13.07 17.91
N GLN A 155 2.57 13.88 18.91
CA GLN A 155 3.20 13.34 20.10
C GLN A 155 2.22 12.31 20.66
N THR A 156 2.61 11.04 20.67
CA THR A 156 1.87 9.99 21.38
C THR A 156 1.64 10.52 22.79
N ALA A 157 0.39 10.87 23.10
CA ALA A 157 0.01 11.18 24.46
C ALA A 157 0.50 10.03 25.32
N ALA A 158 1.36 10.34 26.29
CA ALA A 158 1.89 9.35 27.20
C ALA A 158 0.73 8.49 27.71
N THR A 159 0.79 7.19 27.46
CA THR A 159 -0.12 6.22 28.05
C THR A 159 -0.17 6.52 29.55
N PRO A 160 -1.35 6.76 30.15
CA PRO A 160 -1.41 6.89 31.60
C PRO A 160 -0.79 5.62 32.18
N THR A 161 0.26 5.79 32.98
CA THR A 161 0.90 4.72 33.74
C THR A 161 -0.19 3.88 34.38
N PRO A 162 -0.22 2.55 34.21
CA PRO A 162 -1.16 1.71 34.94
C PRO A 162 -1.00 2.07 36.42
N THR A 163 -2.07 2.54 37.05
CA THR A 163 -2.11 2.64 38.50
C THR A 163 -1.87 1.24 39.02
N GLU A 164 -0.69 1.01 39.59
CA GLU A 164 -0.35 -0.20 40.28
C GLU A 164 -1.36 -0.33 41.43
N VAL A 165 -2.36 -1.18 41.25
CA VAL A 165 -3.25 -1.58 42.33
C VAL A 165 -2.38 -2.38 43.29
N SER A 166 -1.92 -1.70 44.34
CA SER A 166 -1.24 -2.34 45.46
C SER A 166 -2.22 -3.35 46.06
N ALA A 167 -1.97 -4.63 45.82
CA ALA A 167 -2.71 -5.72 46.45
C ALA A 167 -2.34 -5.74 47.93
N GLN A 168 -3.18 -5.13 48.75
CA GLN A 168 -3.09 -5.22 50.20
C GLN A 168 -3.41 -6.68 50.61
N PRO A 169 -2.56 -7.36 51.41
CA PRO A 169 -2.82 -8.72 51.83
C PRO A 169 -4.08 -8.78 52.70
N PRO A 170 -4.97 -9.77 52.55
CA PRO A 170 -6.15 -9.90 53.39
C PRO A 170 -5.71 -10.23 54.83
N ALA A 171 -6.15 -9.37 55.75
CA ALA A 171 -6.03 -9.59 57.18
C ALA A 171 -6.74 -10.88 57.59
N GLN A 172 -6.07 -11.68 58.40
CA GLN A 172 -6.63 -12.88 59.00
C GLN A 172 -7.82 -12.54 59.92
N GLY A 173 -8.95 -13.19 59.70
CA GLY A 173 -10.15 -13.03 60.52
C GLY A 173 -11.08 -14.23 60.44
N VAL A 174 -10.87 -15.17 61.37
CA VAL A 174 -11.83 -16.11 61.99
C VAL A 174 -12.83 -16.87 61.09
N SER A 175 -12.55 -18.17 60.88
CA SER A 175 -13.52 -19.19 60.46
C SER A 175 -14.39 -19.66 61.63
N PRO A 176 -15.73 -19.61 61.56
CA PRO A 176 -16.60 -20.29 62.49
C PRO A 176 -17.35 -21.42 61.77
N TYR A 177 -16.72 -22.58 61.56
CA TYR A 177 -17.44 -23.86 61.42
C TYR A 177 -16.42 -25.00 61.46
N ALA A 178 -16.19 -25.53 62.67
CA ALA A 178 -15.55 -26.82 62.87
C ALA A 178 -16.65 -27.90 62.83
N PRO A 179 -16.51 -28.99 62.05
CA PRO A 179 -17.35 -30.16 62.23
C PRO A 179 -16.79 -31.03 63.35
N THR A 180 -17.56 -31.24 64.40
CA THR A 180 -17.29 -32.25 65.43
C THR A 180 -17.59 -33.64 64.87
N GLY A 181 -16.61 -34.52 64.89
CA GLY A 181 -16.74 -35.90 64.40
C GLY A 181 -17.27 -36.89 65.42
N LEU A 182 -17.88 -37.96 64.90
CA LEU A 182 -18.10 -39.34 65.40
C LEU A 182 -18.79 -40.02 64.18
N GLY A 183 -18.42 -41.14 63.57
CA GLY A 183 -17.54 -42.26 63.87
C GLY A 183 -18.21 -43.52 63.26
N VAL A 184 -17.40 -44.41 62.65
CA VAL A 184 -17.62 -45.86 62.44
C VAL A 184 -18.11 -46.40 61.07
N ALA A 185 -17.24 -47.29 60.55
CA ALA A 185 -17.43 -48.54 59.78
C ALA A 185 -17.59 -48.57 58.24
N ALA A 186 -16.47 -48.92 57.60
CA ALA A 186 -16.21 -50.16 56.83
C ALA A 186 -17.04 -50.53 55.57
N ALA A 187 -16.28 -50.94 54.53
CA ALA A 187 -16.66 -51.38 53.19
C ALA A 187 -17.61 -52.60 53.13
N PRO A 188 -18.21 -52.86 51.96
CA PRO A 188 -17.68 -53.97 51.16
C PRO A 188 -17.61 -53.79 49.62
N THR A 189 -16.76 -54.65 49.07
CA THR A 189 -16.41 -55.17 47.73
C THR A 189 -17.43 -55.30 46.57
N GLN A 190 -16.86 -55.29 45.34
CA GLN A 190 -17.20 -56.07 44.12
C GLN A 190 -18.50 -55.71 43.36
N SER A 191 -18.68 -55.79 42.03
CA SER A 191 -17.93 -56.30 40.85
C SER A 191 -18.58 -55.70 39.57
N ALA A 192 -17.86 -55.66 38.45
CA ALA A 192 -18.41 -55.52 37.08
C ALA A 192 -18.80 -56.91 36.49
N PRO A 193 -19.22 -57.08 35.22
CA PRO A 193 -20.16 -56.37 34.33
C PRO A 193 -21.28 -57.31 33.80
N ALA A 194 -22.18 -56.85 32.91
CA ALA A 194 -22.61 -57.54 31.66
C ALA A 194 -24.06 -57.22 31.18
N THR A 195 -24.16 -57.15 29.86
CA THR A 195 -25.27 -57.00 28.91
C THR A 195 -26.45 -57.97 29.09
N PRO A 196 -27.68 -57.61 28.68
CA PRO A 196 -28.73 -58.58 28.35
C PRO A 196 -29.01 -58.67 26.82
N PRO A 197 -29.39 -59.84 26.29
CA PRO A 197 -29.95 -59.99 24.96
C PRO A 197 -31.49 -59.92 25.00
N HIS A 198 -32.13 -59.45 23.93
CA HIS A 198 -32.91 -60.28 23.00
C HIS A 198 -33.36 -59.47 21.77
#